data_AF-A0A8H5B1Y2-F1
#
_entry.id   AF-A0A8H5B1Y2-F1
#
_cell.length_a   1.000
_cell.length_b   1.000
_cell.length_c   1.000
_cell.angle_alpha   90.00
_cell.angle_beta   90.00
_cell.angle_gamma   90.00
#
_symmetry.space_group_name_H-M   'P 1'
#
loop_
_entity.id
_entity.type
_entity.pdbx_description
1 polymer ?
#
loop_
_entity_poly.entity_id
_entity_poly.type
_entity_poly.pdbx_seq_one_letter_code
_entity_poly.pdbx_strand_id
1 'polypeptide(L)'
;MGQPLTKESVPLRTGPPTKDELMVHYPAKFTWEQLKIFVNSGDLGTLKRDRALQKRYDEWAEGIKAQYGSMVSYLVNHRLRWGQLDTMSLLKSSLDFSRFISGEQCATPSTEAGIEPHLDPPYFSIKTPSKYISLIQNDWPYSVPPEIEHSLIWTKLPIYHPLLVAGSIEARVGQDGLCGFTGVEGPPEMPEDIASCLGALSEWGVTPETLIRSSPPTAEEVALLQKAATPVHEYVKTVWVEDEWETAWFVNPPRLQSVPGLAHIHVFAKRK
;
A
#
# COMPACT_ATOMS: atom_id res chain seq x y z
N MET A 1 15.99 26.48 14.65
CA MET A 1 15.10 25.45 15.22
C MET A 1 13.69 26.03 15.21
N GLY A 2 12.77 25.42 14.47
CA GLY A 2 11.37 25.85 14.46
C GLY A 2 10.73 25.64 15.84
N GLN A 3 9.67 26.39 16.16
CA GLN A 3 8.89 26.14 17.36
C GLN A 3 8.36 24.69 17.36
N PRO A 4 8.32 24.00 18.51
CA PRO A 4 7.75 22.66 18.60
C PRO A 4 6.27 22.72 18.21
N LEU A 5 5.82 21.75 17.40
CA LEU A 5 4.42 21.62 17.03
C LEU A 5 3.60 21.22 18.26
N THR A 6 2.52 21.96 18.53
CA THR A 6 1.61 21.69 19.65
C THR A 6 0.17 21.67 19.14
N LYS A 7 -0.76 21.21 19.98
CA LYS A 7 -2.19 21.19 19.62
C LYS A 7 -2.74 22.59 19.39
N GLU A 8 -2.18 23.60 20.03
CA GLU A 8 -2.55 25.01 19.87
C GLU A 8 -2.08 25.57 18.53
N SER A 9 -0.90 25.17 18.04
CA SER A 9 -0.36 25.63 16.76
C SER A 9 -0.86 24.84 15.54
N VAL A 10 -1.44 23.65 15.76
CA VAL A 10 -1.96 22.78 14.70
C VAL A 10 -3.44 22.46 14.94
N PRO A 11 -4.37 23.34 14.53
CA PRO A 11 -5.80 23.09 14.68
C PRO A 11 -6.25 21.95 13.76
N LEU A 12 -7.18 21.11 14.27
CA LEU A 12 -7.80 20.05 13.47
C LEU A 12 -8.71 20.64 12.40
N ARG A 13 -8.53 20.18 11.16
CA ARG A 13 -9.36 20.56 10.01
C ARG A 13 -10.40 19.48 9.71
N THR A 14 -11.25 19.73 8.72
CA THR A 14 -12.11 18.72 8.10
C THR A 14 -11.41 18.00 6.95
N GLY A 15 -11.81 16.77 6.64
CA GLY A 15 -11.23 16.00 5.52
C GLY A 15 -9.88 15.35 5.87
N PRO A 16 -9.07 14.95 4.87
CA PRO A 16 -7.78 14.30 5.09
C PRO A 16 -6.82 15.12 5.97
N PRO A 17 -6.03 14.48 6.86
CA PRO A 17 -5.07 15.17 7.72
C PRO A 17 -3.87 15.74 6.93
N THR A 18 -3.26 16.81 7.45
CA THR A 18 -1.89 17.20 7.08
C THR A 18 -0.84 16.37 7.81
N LYS A 19 0.44 16.48 7.39
CA LYS A 19 1.56 15.89 8.12
C LYS A 19 1.64 16.39 9.57
N ASP A 20 1.40 17.67 9.81
CA ASP A 20 1.41 18.25 11.16
C ASP A 20 0.26 17.71 12.01
N GLU A 21 -0.94 17.55 11.43
CA GLU A 21 -2.07 16.92 12.13
C GLU A 21 -1.74 15.48 12.55
N LEU A 22 -1.09 14.70 11.66
CA LEU A 22 -0.62 13.34 11.97
C LEU A 22 0.37 13.34 13.14
N MET A 23 1.39 14.21 13.11
CA MET A 23 2.41 14.25 14.16
C MET A 23 1.86 14.69 15.52
N VAL A 24 0.89 15.60 15.55
CA VAL A 24 0.40 16.21 16.80
C VAL A 24 -0.79 15.46 17.40
N HIS A 25 -1.73 15.00 16.58
CA HIS A 25 -3.01 14.46 17.05
C HIS A 25 -3.14 12.94 16.89
N TYR A 26 -2.34 12.35 16.01
CA TYR A 26 -2.45 10.93 15.64
C TYR A 26 -1.07 10.26 15.69
N PRO A 27 -0.42 10.22 16.87
CA PRO A 27 0.94 9.74 16.99
C PRO A 27 1.08 8.31 16.47
N ALA A 28 2.22 8.03 15.84
CA ALA A 28 2.55 6.71 15.34
C ALA A 28 2.41 5.66 16.46
N LYS A 29 1.79 4.53 16.12
CA LYS A 29 1.53 3.41 17.06
C LYS A 29 2.49 2.26 16.85
N PHE A 30 3.20 2.25 15.72
CA PHE A 30 4.10 1.18 15.31
C PHE A 30 5.48 1.75 14.98
N THR A 31 6.53 1.00 15.28
CA THR A 31 7.88 1.26 14.75
C THR A 31 8.02 0.69 13.34
N TRP A 32 9.10 1.03 12.65
CA TRP A 32 9.38 0.47 11.34
C TRP A 32 9.58 -1.05 11.37
N GLU A 33 10.26 -1.56 12.39
CA GLU A 33 10.48 -2.99 12.62
C GLU A 33 9.16 -3.72 12.85
N GLN A 34 8.26 -3.15 13.66
CA GLN A 34 6.92 -3.69 13.88
C GLN A 34 6.08 -3.74 12.60
N LEU A 35 6.14 -2.69 11.77
CA LEU A 35 5.45 -2.69 10.47
C LEU A 35 5.93 -3.81 9.56
N LYS A 36 7.25 -4.09 9.52
CA LYS A 36 7.79 -5.22 8.76
C LYS A 36 7.27 -6.57 9.28
N ILE A 37 7.20 -6.74 10.60
CA ILE A 37 6.63 -7.94 11.24
C ILE A 37 5.16 -8.10 10.84
N PHE A 38 4.35 -7.04 10.95
CA PHE A 38 2.93 -7.09 10.64
C PHE A 38 2.66 -7.41 9.17
N VAL A 39 3.41 -6.79 8.25
CA VAL A 39 3.32 -7.08 6.81
C VAL A 39 3.62 -8.55 6.51
N ASN A 40 4.57 -9.15 7.21
CA ASN A 40 4.99 -10.54 7.01
C ASN A 40 4.22 -11.58 7.86
N SER A 41 3.29 -11.14 8.71
CA SER A 41 2.66 -12.00 9.73
C SER A 41 1.62 -12.98 9.19
N GLY A 42 1.18 -12.79 7.95
CA GLY A 42 0.02 -13.48 7.37
C GLY A 42 -1.33 -12.89 7.78
N ASP A 43 -1.35 -11.89 8.69
CA ASP A 43 -2.56 -11.15 9.05
C ASP A 43 -2.38 -9.64 8.84
N LEU A 44 -2.62 -9.19 7.60
CA LEU A 44 -2.61 -7.77 7.25
C LEU A 44 -3.69 -6.96 7.99
N GLY A 45 -4.63 -7.61 8.69
CA GLY A 45 -5.59 -6.97 9.56
C GLY A 45 -4.95 -6.35 10.80
N THR A 46 -3.69 -6.69 11.12
CA THR A 46 -2.90 -6.10 12.20
C THR A 46 -2.36 -4.71 11.86
N LEU A 47 -2.34 -4.33 10.58
CA LEU A 47 -1.96 -2.98 10.16
C LEU A 47 -3.13 -2.03 10.44
N LYS A 48 -3.00 -1.23 11.51
CA LYS A 48 -4.06 -0.35 11.99
C LYS A 48 -3.78 1.13 11.75
N ARG A 49 -4.87 1.88 11.68
CA ARG A 49 -4.90 3.34 11.79
C ARG A 49 -5.18 3.74 13.23
N ASP A 50 -4.69 4.90 13.65
CA ASP A 50 -5.02 5.50 14.93
C ASP A 50 -6.54 5.58 15.09
N ARG A 51 -7.06 5.27 16.28
CA ARG A 51 -8.51 5.15 16.50
C ARG A 51 -9.25 6.47 16.33
N ALA A 52 -8.63 7.60 16.69
CA ALA A 52 -9.24 8.91 16.48
C ALA A 52 -9.18 9.29 15.00
N LEU A 53 -8.10 8.97 14.29
CA LEU A 53 -8.02 9.17 12.85
C LEU A 53 -8.99 8.27 12.07
N GLN A 54 -9.19 7.02 12.52
CA GLN A 54 -10.18 6.09 11.98
C GLN A 54 -11.58 6.67 12.09
N LYS A 55 -11.96 7.20 13.26
CA LYS A 55 -13.25 7.87 13.45
C LYS A 55 -13.44 9.04 12.48
N ARG A 56 -12.42 9.88 12.31
CA ARG A 56 -12.44 11.01 11.35
C ARG A 56 -12.57 10.53 9.90
N TYR A 57 -11.89 9.43 9.54
CA TYR A 57 -12.03 8.80 8.22
C TYR A 57 -13.45 8.30 7.99
N ASP A 58 -14.06 7.63 8.97
CA ASP A 58 -15.42 7.08 8.86
C ASP A 58 -16.44 8.21 8.65
N GLU A 59 -16.36 9.28 9.44
CA GLU A 59 -17.20 10.49 9.28
C GLU A 59 -17.02 11.15 7.90
N TRP A 60 -15.77 11.29 7.45
CA TRP A 60 -15.48 11.83 6.11
C TRP A 60 -16.02 10.92 5.00
N ALA A 61 -15.86 9.60 5.15
CA ALA A 61 -16.28 8.62 4.15
C ALA A 61 -17.81 8.60 3.98
N GLU A 62 -18.58 8.83 5.05
CA GLU A 62 -20.03 9.02 4.96
C GLU A 62 -20.40 10.22 4.09
N GLY A 63 -19.73 11.37 4.30
CA GLY A 63 -19.93 12.56 3.48
C GLY A 63 -19.58 12.34 2.00
N ILE A 64 -18.47 11.65 1.73
CA ILE A 64 -18.07 11.28 0.36
C ILE A 64 -19.11 10.37 -0.30
N LYS A 65 -19.61 9.34 0.41
CA LYS A 65 -20.64 8.44 -0.12
C LYS A 65 -21.93 9.19 -0.41
N ALA A 66 -22.34 10.11 0.47
CA ALA A 66 -23.53 10.93 0.24
C ALA A 66 -23.39 11.84 -0.99
N GLN A 67 -22.21 12.42 -1.22
CA GLN A 67 -21.97 13.34 -2.34
C GLN A 67 -21.77 12.62 -3.68
N TYR A 68 -21.03 11.51 -3.71
CA TYR A 68 -20.61 10.84 -4.95
C TYR A 68 -21.35 9.51 -5.21
N GLY A 69 -22.27 9.13 -4.33
CA GLY A 69 -23.03 7.87 -4.36
C GLY A 69 -22.26 6.67 -3.81
N SER A 70 -20.93 6.60 -4.01
CA SER A 70 -20.08 5.57 -3.42
C SER A 70 -18.62 6.01 -3.34
N MET A 71 -17.83 5.34 -2.49
CA MET A 71 -16.39 5.57 -2.42
C MET A 71 -15.68 5.21 -3.73
N VAL A 72 -16.12 4.12 -4.40
CA VAL A 72 -15.59 3.73 -5.72
C VAL A 72 -15.84 4.83 -6.76
N SER A 73 -17.06 5.38 -6.82
CA SER A 73 -17.42 6.46 -7.73
C SER A 73 -16.55 7.70 -7.50
N TYR A 74 -16.38 8.11 -6.24
CA TYR A 74 -15.47 9.20 -5.88
C TYR A 74 -14.03 8.94 -6.33
N LEU A 75 -13.49 7.75 -6.04
CA LEU A 75 -12.12 7.41 -6.38
C LEU A 75 -11.89 7.43 -7.90
N VAL A 76 -12.72 6.69 -8.65
CA VAL A 76 -12.55 6.49 -10.09
C VAL A 76 -12.75 7.79 -10.88
N ASN A 77 -13.77 8.57 -10.51
CA ASN A 77 -14.19 9.74 -11.31
C ASN A 77 -13.58 11.06 -10.84
N HIS A 78 -13.03 11.12 -9.62
CA HIS A 78 -12.52 12.37 -9.05
C HIS A 78 -11.08 12.24 -8.52
N ARG A 79 -10.84 11.35 -7.54
CA ARG A 79 -9.57 11.35 -6.78
C ARG A 79 -8.36 10.79 -7.53
N LEU A 80 -8.53 9.71 -8.29
CA LEU A 80 -7.41 8.91 -8.80
C LEU A 80 -6.77 9.48 -10.07
N ARG A 81 -7.51 10.26 -10.88
CA ARG A 81 -6.95 10.97 -12.04
C ARG A 81 -5.95 10.13 -12.86
N TRP A 82 -6.38 8.94 -13.28
CA TRP A 82 -5.55 7.91 -13.90
C TRP A 82 -4.54 8.44 -14.92
N GLY A 83 -3.28 8.02 -14.77
CA GLY A 83 -2.17 8.46 -15.62
C GLY A 83 -1.73 9.91 -15.44
N GLN A 84 -2.15 10.59 -14.37
CA GLN A 84 -1.74 11.95 -14.04
C GLN A 84 -1.02 11.98 -12.68
N LEU A 85 -0.22 13.03 -12.49
CA LEU A 85 0.42 13.31 -11.20
C LEU A 85 -0.62 13.62 -10.11
N ASP A 86 -0.38 13.12 -8.90
CA ASP A 86 -1.20 13.47 -7.75
C ASP A 86 -0.96 14.93 -7.35
N THR A 87 -1.98 15.75 -7.48
CA THR A 87 -1.97 17.13 -7.00
C THR A 87 -2.98 17.36 -5.87
N MET A 88 -3.65 16.31 -5.40
CA MET A 88 -4.76 16.42 -4.43
C MET A 88 -4.36 16.03 -3.02
N SER A 89 -3.44 15.08 -2.84
CA SER A 89 -2.98 14.70 -1.50
C SER A 89 -2.37 15.88 -0.74
N LEU A 90 -2.74 16.00 0.53
CA LEU A 90 -2.12 16.92 1.49
C LEU A 90 -0.80 16.36 2.05
N LEU A 91 -0.62 15.04 1.98
CA LEU A 91 0.64 14.37 2.27
C LEU A 91 1.51 14.36 1.01
N LYS A 92 2.79 14.67 1.17
CA LYS A 92 3.75 14.74 0.06
C LYS A 92 4.79 13.63 0.21
N SER A 93 5.11 12.99 -0.91
CA SER A 93 6.25 12.11 -1.02
C SER A 93 7.51 12.93 -1.25
N SER A 94 8.63 12.47 -0.71
CA SER A 94 9.95 12.95 -1.09
C SER A 94 10.44 12.33 -2.41
N LEU A 95 9.76 11.29 -2.91
CA LEU A 95 9.95 10.74 -4.24
C LEU A 95 9.27 11.60 -5.31
N ASP A 96 10.00 11.97 -6.37
CA ASP A 96 9.41 12.65 -7.50
C ASP A 96 8.69 11.65 -8.42
N PHE A 97 7.37 11.54 -8.27
CA PHE A 97 6.55 10.66 -9.10
C PHE A 97 6.45 11.09 -10.57
N SER A 98 6.86 12.31 -10.94
CA SER A 98 6.75 12.79 -12.33
C SER A 98 7.55 11.93 -13.30
N ARG A 99 8.69 11.38 -12.84
CA ARG A 99 9.57 10.47 -13.58
C ARG A 99 8.89 9.16 -14.03
N PHE A 100 7.76 8.80 -13.42
CA PHE A 100 7.02 7.57 -13.74
C PHE A 100 5.75 7.81 -14.55
N ILE A 101 5.21 9.03 -14.52
CA ILE A 101 4.00 9.39 -15.27
C ILE A 101 4.33 9.87 -16.68
N SER A 102 5.51 10.48 -16.90
CA SER A 102 5.94 11.06 -18.18
C SER A 102 6.22 10.05 -19.30
N GLY A 103 6.16 8.75 -19.05
CA GLY A 103 6.33 7.71 -20.07
C GLY A 103 7.78 7.46 -20.51
N GLU A 104 8.79 7.99 -19.80
CA GLU A 104 10.21 7.75 -20.14
C GLU A 104 10.71 6.34 -19.76
N GLN A 105 9.88 5.49 -19.15
CA GLN A 105 10.21 4.06 -18.98
C GLN A 105 9.26 3.18 -19.78
N CYS A 106 9.51 3.09 -21.09
CA CYS A 106 9.68 1.86 -21.87
C CYS A 106 9.80 2.21 -23.38
N ALA A 107 10.59 3.23 -23.72
CA ALA A 107 11.03 3.41 -25.11
C ALA A 107 12.19 2.43 -25.36
N THR A 108 11.84 1.19 -25.71
CA THR A 108 12.76 0.40 -26.53
C THR A 108 12.92 1.16 -27.86
N PRO A 109 14.11 1.19 -28.49
CA PRO A 109 14.23 1.70 -29.84
C PRO A 109 13.46 0.73 -30.74
N SER A 110 12.22 1.08 -31.08
CA SER A 110 11.38 0.35 -32.01
C SER A 110 12.00 0.46 -33.40
N THR A 111 12.86 -0.51 -33.69
CA THR A 111 13.25 -0.83 -35.06
C THR A 111 12.20 -1.80 -35.58
N GLU A 112 11.46 -1.34 -36.58
CA GLU A 112 10.69 -2.10 -37.57
C GLU A 112 9.42 -2.86 -37.13
N ALA A 113 8.30 -2.28 -37.57
CA ALA A 113 7.22 -2.95 -38.32
C ALA A 113 6.65 -4.28 -37.79
N GLY A 114 5.66 -4.15 -36.91
CA GLY A 114 4.60 -5.15 -36.71
C GLY A 114 3.48 -4.51 -35.91
N ILE A 115 2.33 -4.24 -36.55
CA ILE A 115 1.12 -3.82 -35.84
C ILE A 115 0.56 -5.08 -35.16
N GLU A 116 1.15 -5.49 -34.04
CA GLU A 116 0.42 -6.35 -33.12
C GLU A 116 -0.68 -5.50 -32.48
N PRO A 117 -1.93 -5.98 -32.43
CA PRO A 117 -2.96 -5.28 -31.67
C PRO A 117 -2.45 -5.15 -30.24
N HIS A 118 -2.28 -3.90 -29.77
CA HIS A 118 -1.96 -3.59 -28.37
C HIS A 118 -3.10 -4.10 -27.49
N LEU A 119 -3.09 -5.40 -27.18
CA LEU A 119 -3.95 -6.02 -26.20
C LEU A 119 -3.53 -5.46 -24.84
N ASP A 120 -4.51 -4.97 -24.10
CA ASP A 120 -4.27 -4.52 -22.74
C ASP A 120 -3.68 -5.68 -21.91
N PRO A 121 -2.72 -5.40 -21.00
CA PRO A 121 -2.13 -6.46 -20.20
C PRO A 121 -3.20 -7.15 -19.36
N PRO A 122 -3.16 -8.49 -19.23
CA PRO A 122 -4.18 -9.23 -18.49
C PRO A 122 -4.15 -8.95 -16.98
N TYR A 123 -3.02 -8.47 -16.46
CA TYR A 123 -2.79 -8.19 -15.04
C TYR A 123 -1.75 -7.09 -14.84
N PHE A 124 -1.71 -6.54 -13.62
CA PHE A 124 -0.75 -5.53 -13.22
C PHE A 124 0.69 -6.04 -13.24
N SER A 125 1.58 -5.30 -13.89
CA SER A 125 3.03 -5.53 -13.95
C SER A 125 3.80 -4.24 -14.22
N ILE A 126 5.14 -4.30 -14.28
CA ILE A 126 6.01 -3.20 -14.72
C ILE A 126 5.65 -2.65 -16.11
N LYS A 127 5.04 -3.46 -16.98
CA LYS A 127 4.62 -3.04 -18.32
C LYS A 127 3.25 -2.36 -18.36
N THR A 128 2.60 -2.19 -17.21
CA THR A 128 1.26 -1.60 -17.14
C THR A 128 1.31 -0.14 -17.60
N PRO A 129 0.56 0.23 -18.65
CA PRO A 129 0.51 1.61 -19.11
C PRO A 129 0.05 2.57 -18.02
N SER A 130 0.65 3.77 -17.93
CA SER A 130 0.33 4.78 -16.90
C SER A 130 -1.15 5.16 -16.87
N LYS A 131 -1.87 5.11 -18.00
CA LYS A 131 -3.34 5.32 -18.09
C LYS A 131 -4.18 4.37 -17.21
N TYR A 132 -3.60 3.26 -16.76
CA TYR A 132 -4.22 2.29 -15.85
C TYR A 132 -3.80 2.49 -14.40
N ILE A 133 -2.85 3.37 -14.11
CA ILE A 133 -2.22 3.53 -12.80
C ILE A 133 -2.54 4.90 -12.20
N SER A 134 -2.69 4.93 -10.89
CA SER A 134 -2.68 6.15 -10.10
C SER A 134 -1.78 5.93 -8.88
N LEU A 135 -0.63 6.60 -8.86
CA LEU A 135 0.35 6.54 -7.77
C LEU A 135 0.20 7.77 -6.86
N ILE A 136 -0.25 7.55 -5.63
CA ILE A 136 -0.62 8.63 -4.69
C ILE A 136 -0.09 8.36 -3.29
N GLN A 137 -0.04 9.38 -2.44
CA GLN A 137 0.04 9.16 -0.98
C GLN A 137 -1.35 8.72 -0.47
N ASN A 138 -1.36 7.84 0.53
CA ASN A 138 -2.59 7.46 1.22
C ASN A 138 -3.11 8.66 2.01
N ASP A 139 -4.22 9.26 1.56
CA ASP A 139 -4.85 10.40 2.25
C ASP A 139 -5.22 10.09 3.71
N TRP A 140 -5.40 8.81 4.05
CA TRP A 140 -5.78 8.33 5.39
C TRP A 140 -4.81 7.22 5.84
N PRO A 141 -3.55 7.56 6.15
CA PRO A 141 -2.53 6.56 6.38
C PRO A 141 -2.83 5.73 7.64
N TYR A 142 -2.21 4.55 7.69
CA TYR A 142 -2.09 3.75 8.90
C TYR A 142 -1.15 4.43 9.91
N SER A 143 -1.06 3.88 11.13
CA SER A 143 -0.25 4.40 12.22
C SER A 143 1.25 4.14 12.03
N VAL A 144 1.83 4.77 11.01
CA VAL A 144 3.24 4.65 10.65
C VAL A 144 4.08 5.79 11.26
N PRO A 145 5.38 5.58 11.54
CA PRO A 145 6.30 6.66 11.96
C PRO A 145 6.34 7.83 10.97
N PRO A 146 6.62 9.07 11.41
CA PRO A 146 6.62 10.28 10.55
C PRO A 146 7.62 10.27 9.38
N GLU A 147 8.66 9.42 9.46
CA GLU A 147 9.65 9.16 8.42
C GLU A 147 9.20 8.11 7.38
N ILE A 148 8.10 7.40 7.64
CA ILE A 148 7.54 6.40 6.73
C ILE A 148 6.44 7.02 5.88
N GLU A 149 6.62 6.96 4.56
CA GLU A 149 5.59 7.33 3.61
C GLU A 149 4.67 6.14 3.35
N HIS A 150 3.36 6.36 3.41
CA HIS A 150 2.36 5.34 3.08
C HIS A 150 1.77 5.67 1.72
N SER A 151 2.32 5.07 0.67
CA SER A 151 1.89 5.27 -0.72
C SER A 151 0.88 4.20 -1.16
N LEU A 152 0.07 4.52 -2.15
CA LEU A 152 -0.86 3.61 -2.81
C LEU A 152 -0.57 3.58 -4.31
N ILE A 153 -0.48 2.37 -4.86
CA ILE A 153 -0.51 2.12 -6.30
C ILE A 153 -1.89 1.60 -6.65
N TRP A 154 -2.75 2.47 -7.17
CA TRP A 154 -4.06 2.06 -7.70
C TRP A 154 -3.91 1.59 -9.13
N THR A 155 -4.61 0.52 -9.49
CA THR A 155 -4.59 -0.04 -10.84
C THR A 155 -5.98 -0.47 -11.29
N LYS A 156 -6.27 -0.24 -12.57
CA LYS A 156 -7.47 -0.79 -13.23
C LYS A 156 -7.32 -2.26 -13.63
N LEU A 157 -6.08 -2.77 -13.67
CA LEU A 157 -5.78 -4.17 -13.99
C LEU A 157 -5.78 -5.03 -12.73
N PRO A 158 -6.19 -6.30 -12.80
CA PRO A 158 -6.18 -7.19 -11.65
C PRO A 158 -4.74 -7.44 -11.17
N ILE A 159 -4.58 -7.52 -9.85
CA ILE A 159 -3.32 -7.96 -9.22
C ILE A 159 -3.36 -9.47 -9.00
N TYR A 160 -4.50 -9.98 -8.49
CA TYR A 160 -4.77 -11.41 -8.43
C TYR A 160 -5.36 -11.85 -9.77
N HIS A 161 -4.63 -12.71 -10.49
CA HIS A 161 -5.03 -13.21 -11.80
C HIS A 161 -4.70 -14.70 -11.91
N PRO A 162 -5.50 -15.54 -12.60
CA PRO A 162 -5.27 -16.99 -12.70
C PRO A 162 -3.92 -17.40 -13.31
N LEU A 163 -3.28 -16.52 -14.09
CA LEU A 163 -1.93 -16.74 -14.62
C LEU A 163 -0.82 -16.53 -13.57
N LEU A 164 -1.12 -15.82 -12.49
CA LEU A 164 -0.19 -15.50 -11.41
C LEU A 164 -0.46 -16.35 -10.18
N VAL A 165 -1.72 -16.47 -9.79
CA VAL A 165 -2.17 -17.20 -8.59
C VAL A 165 -2.61 -18.60 -9.01
N ALA A 166 -1.78 -19.59 -8.72
CA ALA A 166 -2.15 -20.98 -8.94
C ALA A 166 -3.34 -21.36 -8.05
N GLY A 167 -4.25 -22.20 -8.55
CA GLY A 167 -5.44 -22.61 -7.81
C GLY A 167 -5.13 -23.27 -6.46
N SER A 168 -3.96 -23.91 -6.32
CA SER A 168 -3.49 -24.50 -5.06
C SER A 168 -3.20 -23.48 -3.95
N ILE A 169 -2.96 -22.21 -4.28
CA ILE A 169 -2.69 -21.13 -3.30
C ILE A 169 -3.80 -20.08 -3.26
N GLU A 170 -4.88 -20.23 -4.03
CA GLU A 170 -5.94 -19.22 -4.12
C GLU A 170 -6.58 -18.93 -2.75
N ALA A 171 -6.89 -19.97 -1.98
CA ALA A 171 -7.45 -19.82 -0.63
C ALA A 171 -6.51 -19.05 0.30
N ARG A 172 -5.19 -19.33 0.22
CA ARG A 172 -4.18 -18.64 1.01
C ARG A 172 -4.04 -17.18 0.60
N VAL A 173 -3.98 -16.87 -0.70
CA VAL A 173 -3.94 -15.47 -1.17
C VAL A 173 -5.22 -14.71 -0.81
N GLY A 174 -6.38 -15.39 -0.86
CA GLY A 174 -7.66 -14.84 -0.43
C GLY A 174 -7.74 -14.55 1.07
N GLN A 175 -6.98 -15.28 1.89
CA GLN A 175 -6.88 -15.11 3.34
C GLN A 175 -5.78 -14.10 3.71
N ASP A 176 -4.55 -14.32 3.28
CA ASP A 176 -3.37 -13.64 3.78
C ASP A 176 -3.03 -12.40 2.92
N GLY A 177 -3.40 -12.42 1.62
CA GLY A 177 -2.97 -11.43 0.63
C GLY A 177 -1.61 -11.75 0.01
N LEU A 178 -0.96 -10.74 -0.56
CA LEU A 178 0.43 -10.80 -1.02
C LEU A 178 1.24 -9.69 -0.35
N CYS A 179 2.50 -9.94 -0.06
CA CYS A 179 3.41 -8.95 0.50
C CYS A 179 4.87 -9.18 0.06
N GLY A 180 5.72 -8.20 0.32
CA GLY A 180 7.15 -8.32 0.13
C GLY A 180 7.91 -7.08 0.59
N PHE A 181 9.24 -7.16 0.47
CA PHE A 181 10.17 -6.14 0.93
C PHE A 181 11.21 -5.83 -0.14
N THR A 182 11.66 -4.58 -0.23
CA THR A 182 12.74 -4.16 -1.14
C THR A 182 13.73 -3.27 -0.39
N GLY A 183 15.00 -3.30 -0.76
CA GLY A 183 16.06 -2.46 -0.16
C GLY A 183 16.34 -2.71 1.32
N VAL A 184 15.81 -3.79 1.91
CA VAL A 184 16.14 -4.22 3.28
C VAL A 184 17.52 -4.88 3.27
N GLU A 185 18.41 -4.49 4.19
CA GLU A 185 19.73 -5.11 4.32
C GLU A 185 19.64 -6.47 5.05
N GLY A 186 20.30 -7.48 4.48
CA GLY A 186 20.32 -8.86 4.97
C GLY A 186 19.10 -9.69 4.52
N PRO A 187 19.15 -11.03 4.62
CA PRO A 187 17.89 -11.77 4.74
C PRO A 187 17.14 -11.12 5.91
N PRO A 188 15.80 -11.01 5.88
CA PRO A 188 15.11 -10.71 7.11
C PRO A 188 15.61 -11.76 8.12
N GLU A 189 16.44 -11.35 9.09
CA GLU A 189 16.48 -12.03 10.37
C GLU A 189 15.03 -11.93 10.79
N MET A 190 14.26 -12.97 10.45
CA MET A 190 12.81 -12.96 10.48
C MET A 190 12.48 -12.41 11.86
N PRO A 191 11.96 -11.18 11.94
CA PRO A 191 12.00 -10.51 13.22
C PRO A 191 11.11 -11.33 14.15
N GLU A 192 11.46 -11.28 15.43
CA GLU A 192 10.73 -11.84 16.56
C GLU A 192 9.26 -12.13 16.23
N ASP A 193 8.80 -13.35 16.52
CA ASP A 193 7.40 -13.80 16.35
C ASP A 193 6.44 -12.66 16.66
N ILE A 194 5.38 -12.49 15.86
CA ILE A 194 4.36 -11.44 16.03
C ILE A 194 3.88 -11.30 17.48
N ALA A 195 3.96 -12.38 18.27
CA ALA A 195 3.83 -12.41 19.72
C ALA A 195 4.54 -11.26 20.46
N SER A 196 5.79 -10.94 20.08
CA SER A 196 6.59 -9.84 20.65
C SER A 196 5.95 -8.46 20.43
N CYS A 197 5.18 -8.31 19.35
CA CYS A 197 4.60 -7.05 18.90
C CYS A 197 3.13 -6.88 19.31
N LEU A 198 2.49 -7.90 19.88
CA LEU A 198 1.07 -7.86 20.24
C LEU A 198 0.74 -6.76 21.27
N GLY A 199 1.70 -6.39 22.12
CA GLY A 199 1.53 -5.25 23.04
C GLY A 199 1.16 -3.96 22.32
N ALA A 200 1.73 -3.72 21.14
CA ALA A 200 1.43 -2.55 20.31
C ALA A 200 0.01 -2.60 19.71
N LEU A 201 -0.62 -3.78 19.63
CA LEU A 201 -1.95 -3.97 19.08
C LEU A 201 -3.07 -4.06 20.14
N SER A 202 -2.71 -3.95 21.43
CA SER A 202 -3.64 -4.09 22.56
C SER A 202 -4.85 -3.14 22.48
N GLU A 203 -4.68 -1.92 21.99
CA GLU A 203 -5.77 -0.94 21.81
C GLU A 203 -6.87 -1.38 20.82
N TRP A 204 -6.57 -2.35 19.95
CA TRP A 204 -7.50 -2.95 18.99
C TRP A 204 -7.96 -4.36 19.41
N GLY A 205 -7.55 -4.82 20.60
CA GLY A 205 -7.94 -6.14 21.12
C GLY A 205 -7.33 -7.32 20.37
N VAL A 206 -6.21 -7.13 19.67
CA VAL A 206 -5.51 -8.23 19.00
C VAL A 206 -4.71 -9.03 20.03
N THR A 207 -5.05 -10.30 20.17
CA THR A 207 -4.36 -11.32 20.96
C THR A 207 -3.88 -12.46 20.06
N PRO A 208 -3.03 -13.39 20.54
CA PRO A 208 -2.60 -14.55 19.74
C PRO A 208 -3.78 -15.35 19.17
N GLU A 209 -4.87 -15.45 19.92
CA GLU A 209 -6.07 -16.23 19.58
C GLU A 209 -6.95 -15.54 18.53
N THR A 210 -6.84 -14.22 18.40
CA THR A 210 -7.62 -13.43 17.42
C THR A 210 -6.92 -13.26 16.08
N LEU A 211 -5.63 -13.65 15.97
CA LEU A 211 -4.87 -13.54 14.73
C LEU A 211 -5.49 -14.44 13.65
N ILE A 212 -5.72 -13.84 12.48
CA ILE A 212 -6.32 -14.51 11.34
C ILE A 212 -5.21 -14.84 10.35
N ARG A 213 -4.54 -15.98 10.54
CA ARG A 213 -3.45 -16.45 9.67
C ARG A 213 -3.65 -17.88 9.17
N SER A 214 -3.22 -18.15 7.96
CA SER A 214 -3.12 -19.51 7.43
C SER A 214 -2.05 -20.32 8.17
N SER A 215 -2.09 -21.66 8.06
CA SER A 215 -1.00 -22.51 8.53
C SER A 215 0.31 -22.18 7.79
N PRO A 216 1.50 -22.47 8.35
CA PRO A 216 2.76 -22.25 7.65
C PRO A 216 2.75 -22.87 6.24
N PRO A 217 3.22 -22.14 5.21
CA PRO A 217 3.23 -22.65 3.84
C PRO A 217 4.28 -23.76 3.65
N THR A 218 3.97 -24.70 2.78
CA THR A 218 4.96 -25.64 2.22
C THR A 218 5.98 -24.92 1.34
N ALA A 219 7.13 -25.56 1.05
CA ALA A 219 8.13 -24.99 0.14
C ALA A 219 7.57 -24.71 -1.26
N GLU A 220 6.64 -25.54 -1.75
CA GLU A 220 5.96 -25.33 -3.02
C GLU A 220 5.03 -24.10 -2.97
N GLU A 221 4.23 -23.96 -1.92
CA GLU A 221 3.40 -22.77 -1.73
C GLU A 221 4.25 -21.49 -1.64
N VAL A 222 5.40 -21.53 -0.95
CA VAL A 222 6.34 -20.39 -0.90
C VAL A 222 6.78 -19.97 -2.31
N ALA A 223 7.19 -20.92 -3.14
CA ALA A 223 7.62 -20.63 -4.52
C ALA A 223 6.47 -20.06 -5.37
N LEU A 224 5.24 -20.58 -5.20
CA LEU A 224 4.06 -20.08 -5.90
C LEU A 224 3.66 -18.67 -5.43
N LEU A 225 3.75 -18.38 -4.13
CA LEU A 225 3.50 -17.05 -3.57
C LEU A 225 4.52 -16.03 -4.08
N GLN A 226 5.80 -16.39 -4.12
CA GLN A 226 6.86 -15.55 -4.69
C GLN A 226 6.60 -15.24 -6.17
N LYS A 227 6.18 -16.24 -6.95
CA LYS A 227 5.80 -16.06 -8.35
C LYS A 227 4.59 -15.13 -8.50
N ALA A 228 3.56 -15.29 -7.67
CA ALA A 228 2.38 -14.43 -7.68
C ALA A 228 2.70 -12.98 -7.28
N ALA A 229 3.64 -12.79 -6.36
CA ALA A 229 4.12 -11.50 -5.88
C ALA A 229 5.02 -10.76 -6.89
N THR A 230 5.67 -11.47 -7.81
CA THR A 230 6.71 -10.92 -8.71
C THR A 230 6.29 -9.64 -9.43
N PRO A 231 5.09 -9.53 -10.05
CA PRO A 231 4.74 -8.30 -10.78
C PRO A 231 4.64 -7.06 -9.90
N VAL A 232 4.19 -7.22 -8.65
CA VAL A 232 4.13 -6.11 -7.68
C VAL A 232 5.53 -5.78 -7.18
N HIS A 233 6.31 -6.81 -6.83
CA HIS A 233 7.68 -6.67 -6.35
C HIS A 233 8.54 -5.87 -7.33
N GLU A 234 8.57 -6.26 -8.61
CA GLU A 234 9.37 -5.59 -9.64
C GLU A 234 8.90 -4.14 -9.89
N TYR A 235 7.59 -3.89 -9.84
CA TYR A 235 7.07 -2.53 -9.96
C TYR A 235 7.55 -1.65 -8.80
N VAL A 236 7.45 -2.15 -7.55
CA VAL A 236 7.89 -1.41 -6.36
C VAL A 236 9.40 -1.12 -6.42
N LYS A 237 10.22 -2.10 -6.81
CA LYS A 237 11.68 -1.90 -6.97
C LYS A 237 12.03 -0.84 -8.02
N THR A 238 11.22 -0.74 -9.07
CA THR A 238 11.39 0.27 -10.13
C THR A 238 11.05 1.67 -9.63
N VAL A 239 10.05 1.79 -8.75
CA VAL A 239 9.59 3.09 -8.23
C VAL A 239 10.46 3.57 -7.07
N TRP A 240 10.73 2.71 -6.09
CA TRP A 240 11.56 2.96 -4.92
C TRP A 240 12.89 2.20 -5.05
N VAL A 241 13.90 2.89 -5.60
CA VAL A 241 15.22 2.32 -5.85
C VAL A 241 15.88 1.91 -4.54
N GLU A 242 16.34 0.66 -4.47
CA GLU A 242 16.79 -0.01 -3.24
C GLU A 242 18.01 0.63 -2.57
N ASP A 243 18.81 1.41 -3.31
CA ASP A 243 19.95 2.16 -2.77
C ASP A 243 19.52 3.36 -1.93
N GLU A 244 18.33 3.92 -2.20
CA GLU A 244 17.80 5.11 -1.53
C GLU A 244 16.65 4.77 -0.56
N TRP A 245 15.98 3.63 -0.77
CA TRP A 245 14.72 3.31 -0.12
C TRP A 245 14.71 1.88 0.43
N GLU A 246 14.08 1.75 1.59
CA GLU A 246 13.60 0.48 2.12
C GLU A 246 12.07 0.48 2.01
N THR A 247 11.49 -0.60 1.48
CA THR A 247 10.02 -0.71 1.39
C THR A 247 9.48 -2.01 1.97
N ALA A 248 8.26 -1.90 2.51
CA ALA A 248 7.38 -3.01 2.83
C ALA A 248 6.07 -2.78 2.08
N TRP A 249 5.73 -3.66 1.15
CA TRP A 249 4.53 -3.54 0.34
C TRP A 249 3.58 -4.72 0.56
N PHE A 250 2.29 -4.47 0.37
CA PHE A 250 1.27 -5.50 0.51
C PHE A 250 0.02 -5.18 -0.30
N VAL A 251 -0.70 -6.25 -0.65
CA VAL A 251 -2.00 -6.21 -1.31
C VAL A 251 -2.99 -6.83 -0.35
N ASN A 252 -3.98 -6.05 0.07
CA ASN A 252 -4.97 -6.55 1.01
C ASN A 252 -5.75 -7.72 0.37
N PRO A 253 -5.94 -8.82 1.10
CA PRO A 253 -6.87 -9.88 0.71
C PRO A 253 -8.29 -9.33 0.60
N PRO A 254 -9.18 -9.95 -0.20
CA PRO A 254 -10.53 -9.44 -0.45
C PRO A 254 -11.32 -9.11 0.83
N ARG A 255 -11.16 -9.89 1.90
CA ARG A 255 -11.86 -9.67 3.19
C ARG A 255 -11.48 -8.37 3.91
N LEU A 256 -10.34 -7.75 3.58
CA LEU A 256 -9.82 -6.53 4.22
C LEU A 256 -9.87 -5.30 3.30
N GLN A 257 -10.29 -5.45 2.04
CA GLN A 257 -10.32 -4.34 1.10
C GLN A 257 -11.42 -3.34 1.48
N SER A 258 -11.03 -2.10 1.79
CA SER A 258 -11.98 -1.02 2.07
C SER A 258 -12.75 -0.56 0.81
N VAL A 259 -12.23 -0.88 -0.37
CA VAL A 259 -12.82 -0.52 -1.66
C VAL A 259 -12.85 -1.77 -2.55
N PRO A 260 -13.82 -2.68 -2.36
CA PRO A 260 -13.94 -3.88 -3.17
C PRO A 260 -14.09 -3.52 -4.66
N GLY A 261 -13.44 -4.29 -5.53
CA GLY A 261 -13.51 -4.11 -6.98
C GLY A 261 -12.56 -3.06 -7.56
N LEU A 262 -11.75 -2.39 -6.73
CA LEU A 262 -10.69 -1.50 -7.20
C LEU A 262 -9.33 -1.90 -6.60
N ALA A 263 -8.49 -2.48 -7.44
CA ALA A 263 -7.22 -3.06 -7.05
C ALA A 263 -6.21 -1.97 -6.63
N HIS A 264 -5.54 -2.20 -5.51
CA HIS A 264 -4.51 -1.30 -5.00
C HIS A 264 -3.46 -2.04 -4.18
N ILE A 265 -2.22 -1.53 -4.26
CA ILE A 265 -1.07 -1.98 -3.46
C ILE A 265 -0.76 -0.88 -2.46
N HIS A 266 -0.51 -1.26 -1.22
CA HIS A 266 0.05 -0.40 -0.20
C HIS A 266 1.57 -0.52 -0.20
N VAL A 267 2.27 0.60 -0.08
CA VAL A 267 3.73 0.63 0.04
C VAL A 267 4.09 1.54 1.21
N PHE A 268 4.65 0.96 2.26
CA PHE A 268 5.39 1.73 3.26
C PHE A 268 6.82 1.91 2.75
N ALA A 269 7.24 3.16 2.62
CA ALA A 269 8.57 3.51 2.11
C ALA A 269 9.32 4.36 3.12
N LYS A 270 10.53 3.91 3.49
CA LYS A 270 11.47 4.61 4.35
C LYS A 270 12.68 5.02 3.52
N ARG A 271 13.07 6.29 3.58
CA ARG A 271 14.30 6.75 2.95
C ARG A 271 15.51 6.37 3.82
N LYS A 272 16.59 5.89 3.20
CA LYS A 272 17.86 5.55 3.86
C LYS A 272 18.66 6.80 4.24
#